data_AF-A0A523RYZ7-F1
#
_entry.id   AF-A0A523RYZ7-F1
#
_cell.length_a   1.000
_cell.length_b   1.000
_cell.length_c   1.000
_cell.angle_alpha   90.00
_cell.angle_beta   90.00
_cell.angle_gamma   90.00
#
_symmetry.space_group_name_H-M   'P 1'
#
loop_
_entity.id
_entity.type
_entity.pdbx_description
1 polymer ?
#
loop_
_entity_poly.entity_id
_entity_poly.type
_entity_poly.pdbx_seq_one_letter_code
_entity_poly.pdbx_strand_id
1 'polypeptide(L)'
;MKLHGVKPMIAENVKAEFSNLEIHLGDFHERKFKMKCVVSYNDQLLVMNGGKRIATMHARNIGNVHLEKKGIRIAGLNFEIKENDEVSVASGSIRLELEDARAWYKELWG
;
A
#
# COMPACT_ATOMS: atom_id res chain seq x y z
N MET A 1 -0.13 9.08 -31.42
CA MET A 1 -0.17 7.90 -30.54
C MET A 1 -0.52 8.38 -29.14
N LYS A 2 -1.78 8.23 -28.70
CA LYS A 2 -2.19 8.64 -27.34
C LYS A 2 -1.78 7.54 -26.37
N LEU A 3 -0.71 7.79 -25.60
CA LEU A 3 -0.43 7.03 -24.40
C LEU A 3 -1.69 7.16 -23.54
N HIS A 4 -2.40 6.06 -23.31
CA HIS A 4 -3.49 6.02 -22.35
C HIS A 4 -2.82 6.14 -20.97
N GLY A 5 -2.54 7.38 -20.56
CA GLY A 5 -2.04 7.70 -19.24
C GLY A 5 -3.10 7.25 -18.25
N VAL A 6 -2.80 6.19 -17.50
CA VAL A 6 -3.57 5.80 -16.33
C VAL A 6 -3.62 7.03 -15.45
N LYS A 7 -4.81 7.61 -15.24
CA LYS A 7 -4.94 8.71 -14.29
C LYS A 7 -4.46 8.20 -12.92
N PRO A 8 -3.61 8.95 -12.20
CA PRO A 8 -3.17 8.52 -10.89
C PRO A 8 -4.40 8.33 -9.99
N MET A 9 -4.53 7.14 -9.41
CA MET A 9 -5.56 6.87 -8.42
C MET A 9 -5.08 7.40 -7.08
N ILE A 10 -5.88 8.26 -6.43
CA ILE A 10 -5.53 8.89 -5.16
C ILE A 10 -6.73 8.81 -4.22
N ALA A 11 -6.48 8.46 -2.97
CA ALA A 11 -7.47 8.48 -1.89
C ALA A 11 -6.86 9.14 -0.65
N GLU A 12 -7.59 10.09 -0.08
CA GLU A 12 -7.19 10.80 1.12
C GLU A 12 -7.81 10.18 2.37
N ASN A 13 -7.25 10.48 3.54
CA ASN A 13 -7.77 10.04 4.83
C ASN A 13 -7.93 8.52 5.00
N VAL A 14 -7.16 7.73 4.23
CA VAL A 14 -7.21 6.28 4.24
C VAL A 14 -6.56 5.74 5.51
N LYS A 15 -7.26 4.85 6.20
CA LYS A 15 -6.67 4.08 7.30
C LYS A 15 -6.00 2.83 6.70
N ALA A 16 -4.67 2.81 6.75
CA ALA A 16 -3.87 1.66 6.38
C ALA A 16 -3.50 0.85 7.63
N GLU A 17 -3.77 -0.45 7.61
CA GLU A 17 -3.41 -1.40 8.65
C GLU A 17 -2.44 -2.43 8.11
N PHE A 18 -1.26 -2.49 8.72
CA PHE A 18 -0.19 -3.40 8.41
C PHE A 18 -0.14 -4.48 9.49
N SER A 19 -0.09 -5.74 9.07
CA SER A 19 -0.13 -6.89 9.97
C SER A 19 0.68 -8.04 9.42
N ASN A 20 1.12 -8.94 10.31
CA ASN A 20 1.99 -10.07 9.98
C ASN A 20 3.25 -9.61 9.24
N LEU A 21 3.86 -8.51 9.72
CA LEU A 21 5.08 -7.99 9.12
C LEU A 21 6.25 -8.89 9.44
N GLU A 22 6.97 -9.24 8.40
CA GLU A 22 8.29 -9.86 8.45
C GLU A 22 9.28 -8.88 7.85
N ILE A 23 10.29 -8.51 8.62
CA ILE A 23 11.28 -7.50 8.24
C ILE A 23 12.50 -8.25 7.73
N HIS A 24 12.81 -8.01 6.46
CA HIS A 24 13.91 -8.67 5.76
C HIS A 24 15.21 -7.88 5.87
N LEU A 25 15.09 -6.55 5.88
CA LEU A 25 16.21 -5.61 5.96
C LEU A 25 15.77 -4.34 6.71
N GLY A 26 16.70 -3.72 7.44
CA GLY A 26 16.51 -2.47 8.17
C GLY A 26 16.05 -2.63 9.62
N ASP A 27 15.97 -1.51 10.33
CA ASP A 27 15.78 -1.44 11.79
C ASP A 27 14.32 -1.31 12.23
N PHE A 28 13.37 -1.41 11.29
CA PHE A 28 11.96 -1.46 11.66
C PHE A 28 11.68 -2.76 12.42
N HIS A 29 11.04 -2.67 13.59
CA HIS A 29 10.81 -3.84 14.45
C HIS A 29 9.33 -4.13 14.75
N GLU A 30 8.42 -3.25 14.33
CA GLU A 30 6.99 -3.47 14.58
C GLU A 30 6.44 -4.59 13.68
N ARG A 31 5.77 -5.59 14.27
CA ARG A 31 5.11 -6.66 13.52
C ARG A 31 3.73 -6.30 12.98
N LYS A 32 3.17 -5.19 13.46
CA LYS A 32 1.88 -4.64 13.06
C LYS A 32 1.83 -3.16 13.40
N PHE A 33 1.18 -2.37 12.57
CA PHE A 33 0.92 -0.96 12.84
C PHE A 33 -0.25 -0.43 12.03
N LYS A 34 -0.75 0.76 12.39
CA LYS A 34 -1.80 1.45 11.65
C LYS A 34 -1.38 2.88 11.41
N MET A 35 -1.75 3.44 10.27
CA MET A 35 -1.55 4.86 9.99
C MET A 35 -2.72 5.43 9.19
N LYS A 36 -3.02 6.70 9.42
CA LYS A 36 -3.85 7.49 8.53
C LYS A 36 -2.94 8.10 7.47
N CYS A 37 -3.27 7.90 6.20
CA CYS A 37 -2.39 8.24 5.09
C CYS A 37 -3.16 8.72 3.86
N VAL A 38 -2.41 9.32 2.93
CA VAL A 38 -2.83 9.45 1.54
C VAL A 38 -2.31 8.21 0.81
N VAL A 39 -3.20 7.53 0.09
CA VAL A 39 -2.82 6.42 -0.78
C VAL A 39 -2.84 6.89 -2.21
N SER A 40 -1.76 6.63 -2.94
CA SER A 40 -1.71 6.83 -4.38
C SER A 40 -1.22 5.58 -5.09
N TYR A 41 -1.74 5.37 -6.30
CA TYR A 41 -1.22 4.39 -7.23
C TYR A 41 -0.90 5.09 -8.54
N ASN A 42 0.39 5.15 -8.87
CA ASN A 42 0.88 5.75 -10.10
C ASN A 42 2.09 4.97 -10.61
N ASP A 43 2.23 4.82 -11.94
CA ASP A 43 3.38 4.17 -12.57
C ASP A 43 3.77 2.82 -11.94
N GLN A 44 2.76 1.98 -11.67
CA GLN A 44 2.93 0.67 -11.01
C GLN A 44 3.48 0.73 -9.57
N LEU A 45 3.39 1.88 -8.91
CA LEU A 45 3.84 2.07 -7.53
C LEU A 45 2.64 2.46 -6.65
N LEU A 46 2.36 1.62 -5.65
CA LEU A 46 1.45 1.93 -4.56
C LEU A 46 2.23 2.66 -3.47
N VAL A 47 1.79 3.86 -3.11
CA VAL A 47 2.38 4.68 -2.06
C VAL A 47 1.33 4.94 -0.99
N MET A 48 1.68 4.70 0.27
CA MET A 48 0.88 5.01 1.44
C MET A 48 1.67 6.00 2.29
N ASN A 49 1.35 7.29 2.18
CA ASN A 49 2.09 8.37 2.83
C ASN A 49 1.38 8.87 4.09
N GLY A 50 1.90 8.51 5.27
CA GLY A 50 1.44 8.96 6.57
C GLY A 50 2.24 10.13 7.17
N GLY A 51 3.04 10.83 6.35
CA GLY A 51 3.95 11.89 6.80
C GLY A 51 5.25 11.32 7.34
N LYS A 52 5.30 10.99 8.64
CA LYS A 52 6.51 10.44 9.29
C LYS A 52 6.87 9.06 8.75
N ARG A 53 5.85 8.26 8.44
CA ARG A 53 5.98 6.89 7.95
C ARG A 53 5.39 6.79 6.55
N ILE A 54 6.15 6.23 5.62
CA ILE A 54 5.74 6.05 4.23
C ILE A 54 5.96 4.58 3.88
N ALA A 55 4.94 3.93 3.34
CA ALA A 55 5.10 2.59 2.78
C ALA A 55 4.97 2.64 1.25
N THR A 56 5.89 1.99 0.54
CA THR A 56 5.94 1.97 -0.93
C THR A 56 6.06 0.55 -1.45
N MET A 57 5.22 0.19 -2.41
CA MET A 57 5.17 -1.15 -2.97
C MET A 57 4.97 -1.11 -4.48
N HIS A 58 5.87 -1.76 -5.21
CA HIS A 58 5.71 -1.94 -6.64
C HIS A 58 4.63 -2.99 -6.93
N ALA A 59 3.85 -2.80 -8.00
CA ALA A 59 2.80 -3.70 -8.44
C ALA A 59 3.24 -5.16 -8.61
N ARG A 60 4.48 -5.41 -9.06
CA ARG A 60 5.04 -6.76 -9.19
C ARG A 60 5.21 -7.49 -7.85
N ASN A 61 5.22 -6.75 -6.74
CA ASN A 61 5.31 -7.28 -5.39
C ASN A 61 3.94 -7.37 -4.71
N ILE A 62 2.87 -7.03 -5.42
CA ILE A 62 1.50 -7.27 -4.98
C ILE A 62 1.16 -8.73 -5.27
N GLY A 63 0.99 -9.51 -4.22
CA GLY A 63 0.46 -10.88 -4.30
C GLY A 63 -1.06 -10.84 -4.42
N ASN A 64 -1.72 -11.71 -3.66
CA ASN A 64 -3.18 -11.77 -3.67
C ASN A 64 -3.80 -10.47 -3.15
N VAL A 65 -4.86 -10.04 -3.84
CA VAL A 65 -5.69 -8.90 -3.44
C VAL A 65 -7.12 -9.38 -3.22
N HIS A 66 -7.71 -8.98 -2.10
CA HIS A 66 -9.07 -9.32 -1.74
C HIS A 66 -9.90 -8.06 -1.52
N LEU A 67 -11.03 -7.97 -2.22
CA LEU A 67 -12.04 -6.95 -1.95
C LEU A 67 -12.79 -7.30 -0.66
N GLU A 68 -12.75 -6.40 0.33
CA GLU A 68 -13.53 -6.48 1.56
C GLU A 68 -14.71 -5.48 1.52
N LYS A 69 -15.64 -5.59 2.48
CA LYS A 69 -16.85 -4.74 2.53
C LYS A 69 -16.55 -3.23 2.60
N LYS A 70 -15.43 -2.83 3.20
CA LYS A 70 -15.03 -1.42 3.41
C LYS A 70 -13.54 -1.19 3.13
N GLY A 71 -12.95 -1.95 2.21
CA GLY A 71 -11.52 -1.84 1.96
C GLY A 71 -10.97 -2.92 1.05
N ILE A 72 -9.66 -2.89 0.89
CA ILE A 72 -8.90 -3.86 0.11
C ILE A 72 -7.81 -4.43 0.98
N ARG A 73 -7.66 -5.75 0.96
CA ARG A 73 -6.54 -6.44 1.58
C ARG A 73 -5.55 -6.87 0.51
N ILE A 74 -4.30 -6.53 0.72
CA ILE A 74 -3.18 -6.83 -0.17
C ILE A 74 -2.17 -7.69 0.58
N ALA A 75 -1.78 -8.80 -0.02
CA ALA A 75 -0.59 -9.54 0.39
C ALA A 75 0.64 -8.89 -0.25
N GLY A 76 1.41 -8.14 0.53
CA GLY A 76 2.65 -7.52 0.09
C GLY A 76 3.80 -8.50 0.19
N LEU A 77 4.37 -8.88 -0.95
CA LEU A 77 5.49 -9.81 -1.03
C LEU A 77 6.81 -9.12 -0.67
N ASN A 78 6.97 -7.86 -1.07
CA ASN A 78 8.11 -6.99 -0.74
C ASN A 78 7.69 -5.52 -0.87
N PHE A 79 7.79 -4.76 0.21
CA PHE A 79 7.54 -3.33 0.22
C PHE A 79 8.48 -2.63 1.18
N GLU A 80 8.73 -1.36 0.93
CA GLU A 80 9.58 -0.53 1.78
C GLU A 80 8.71 0.17 2.81
N ILE A 81 9.23 0.29 4.02
CA ILE A 81 8.71 1.16 5.08
C ILE A 81 9.83 2.16 5.35
N LYS A 82 9.59 3.42 5.00
CA LYS A 82 10.45 4.53 5.36
C LYS A 82 9.92 5.20 6.62
N GLU A 83 10.76 5.36 7.62
CA GLU A 83 10.48 6.18 8.81
C GLU A 83 11.65 7.12 9.06
N ASN A 84 11.37 8.43 9.05
CA ASN A 84 12.41 9.47 9.02
C ASN A 84 13.34 9.28 7.79
N ASP A 85 14.62 8.96 8.00
CA ASP A 85 15.62 8.71 6.95
C ASP A 85 16.00 7.24 6.80
N GLU A 86 15.41 6.36 7.60
CA GLU A 86 15.67 4.92 7.58
C GLU A 86 14.66 4.20 6.69
N VAL A 87 15.15 3.22 5.93
CA VAL A 87 14.33 2.38 5.05
C VAL A 87 14.49 0.94 5.50
N SER A 88 13.35 0.29 5.70
CA SER A 88 13.27 -1.15 5.94
C SER A 88 12.48 -1.83 4.84
N VAL A 89 12.82 -3.08 4.53
CA VAL A 89 12.10 -3.91 3.56
C VAL A 89 11.31 -4.97 4.32
N ALA A 90 10.03 -5.06 4.03
CA ALA A 90 9.11 -5.95 4.71
C ALA A 90 8.22 -6.73 3.73
N SER A 91 7.68 -7.85 4.20
CA SER A 91 6.51 -8.51 3.63
C SER A 91 5.39 -8.55 4.68
N GLY A 92 4.15 -8.78 4.24
CA GLY A 92 3.01 -8.89 5.15
C GLY A 92 1.66 -8.57 4.53
N SER A 93 0.64 -8.39 5.37
CA SER A 93 -0.72 -8.03 4.95
C SER A 93 -0.96 -6.54 5.16
N ILE A 94 -1.45 -5.87 4.12
CA ILE A 94 -1.84 -4.46 4.14
C ILE A 94 -3.34 -4.37 3.89
N ARG A 95 -4.07 -3.72 4.79
CA ARG A 95 -5.50 -3.44 4.63
C ARG A 95 -5.69 -1.94 4.45
N LEU A 96 -6.29 -1.54 3.34
CA LEU A 96 -6.63 -0.16 3.03
C LEU A 96 -8.14 0.04 3.21
N GLU A 97 -8.55 0.83 4.20
CA GLU A 97 -9.96 1.23 4.35
C GLU A 97 -10.26 2.35 3.35
N LEU A 98 -10.92 1.99 2.24
CA LEU A 98 -11.25 2.87 1.13
C LEU A 98 -12.77 3.01 1.04
N GLU A 99 -13.28 4.22 0.87
CA GLU A 99 -14.71 4.47 0.64
C GLU A 99 -15.17 3.80 -0.67
N ASP A 100 -14.37 3.95 -1.73
CA ASP A 100 -14.62 3.36 -3.06
C ASP A 100 -13.75 2.12 -3.34
N ALA A 101 -13.60 1.23 -2.34
CA ALA A 101 -12.77 0.02 -2.45
C ALA A 101 -13.08 -0.82 -3.71
N ARG A 102 -14.35 -0.90 -4.13
CA ARG A 102 -14.74 -1.66 -5.32
C ARG A 102 -14.24 -1.04 -6.62
N ALA A 103 -14.21 0.29 -6.71
CA ALA A 103 -13.71 1.00 -7.90
C ALA A 103 -12.19 0.81 -8.03
N TRP A 104 -11.46 1.00 -6.93
CA TRP A 104 -10.03 0.69 -6.83
C TRP A 104 -9.73 -0.75 -7.21
N TYR A 105 -10.50 -1.71 -6.67
CA TYR A 105 -10.27 -3.12 -6.96
C TYR A 105 -10.41 -3.44 -8.45
N LYS A 106 -11.49 -2.94 -9.07
CA LYS A 106 -11.77 -3.18 -10.48
C LYS A 106 -10.74 -2.52 -11.40
N GLU A 107 -10.31 -1.30 -11.09
CA GLU A 107 -9.38 -0.55 -11.94
C GLU A 107 -7.97 -1.14 -11.91
N LEU A 108 -7.52 -1.61 -10.74
CA LEU A 108 -6.12 -2.03 -10.54
C LEU A 108 -5.90 -3.54 -10.67
N TRP A 109 -6.91 -4.36 -10.39
CA TRP A 109 -6.76 -5.83 -10.31
C TRP A 109 -7.95 -6.62 -10.90
N GLY A 110 -8.95 -5.95 -11.49
CA GLY A 110 -10.17 -6.56 -12.03
C GLY A 110 -10.17 -6.84 -13.52
#